data_AF-A0A7H0IF31-F1
#
_entry.id   AF-A0A7H0IF31-F1
#
_cell.length_a   1.000
_cell.length_b   1.000
_cell.length_c   1.000
_cell.angle_alpha   90.00
_cell.angle_beta   90.00
_cell.angle_gamma   90.00
#
_symmetry.space_group_name_H-M   'P 1'
#
loop_
_entity.id
_entity.type
_entity.pdbx_description
1 polymer ?
#
loop_
_entity_poly.entity_id
_entity_poly.type
_entity_poly.pdbx_seq_one_letter_code
_entity_poly.pdbx_strand_id
1 'polypeptide(L)'
;MKRTSLAALLLAVPLALSMVSTTAAQALPVPRTVGSAVSVSPSASAPADDAFWTGCQQNSWAVKGCAQYGMVEAGRRACAGGYQYYCVTP
;
A
#
# COMPACT_ATOMS: atom_id res chain seq x y z
N MET A 1 10.93 65.65 -6.96
CA MET A 1 11.82 65.25 -8.09
C MET A 1 12.92 64.42 -7.45
N LYS A 2 13.19 63.14 -7.72
CA LYS A 2 13.25 62.41 -8.99
C LYS A 2 12.99 60.92 -8.67
N ARG A 3 12.11 60.28 -9.42
CA ARG A 3 12.09 58.82 -9.59
C ARG A 3 13.16 58.48 -10.61
N THR A 4 14.03 57.50 -10.34
CA THR A 4 14.86 56.78 -11.33
C THR A 4 15.29 55.48 -10.65
N SER A 5 14.64 54.35 -10.92
CA SER A 5 14.75 53.48 -12.12
C SER A 5 15.79 52.37 -11.95
N LEU A 6 15.27 51.17 -11.67
CA LEU A 6 15.53 49.89 -12.34
C LEU A 6 16.72 49.80 -13.31
N ALA A 7 17.66 48.89 -13.03
CA ALA A 7 18.33 47.98 -13.97
C ALA A 7 19.36 47.15 -13.17
N ALA A 8 19.12 45.87 -12.91
CA ALA A 8 19.56 44.74 -13.76
C ALA A 8 21.09 44.57 -13.81
N LEU A 9 21.59 43.46 -13.26
CA LEU A 9 22.73 42.62 -13.70
C LEU A 9 23.06 41.66 -12.53
N LEU A 10 22.47 40.46 -12.44
CA LEU A 10 22.93 39.23 -13.08
C LEU A 10 24.46 39.14 -13.19
N LEU A 11 25.13 38.59 -12.16
CA LEU A 11 26.43 37.93 -12.32
C LEU A 11 26.54 36.67 -11.44
N ALA A 12 26.50 35.54 -12.15
CA ALA A 12 27.33 34.35 -11.96
C ALA A 12 27.28 33.60 -10.62
N VAL A 13 26.34 32.64 -10.51
CA VAL A 13 26.57 31.44 -9.69
C VAL A 13 27.41 30.46 -10.54
N PRO A 14 28.63 30.07 -10.11
CA PRO A 14 29.49 29.22 -10.91
C PRO A 14 28.91 27.80 -11.05
N LEU A 15 28.85 27.36 -12.30
CA LEU A 15 28.72 25.97 -12.72
C LEU A 15 29.83 25.13 -12.08
N ALA A 16 29.54 24.49 -10.95
CA ALA A 16 30.35 23.39 -10.43
C ALA A 16 29.77 22.06 -10.92
N LEU A 17 30.20 21.72 -12.13
CA LEU A 17 30.47 20.39 -12.66
C LEU A 17 30.43 19.26 -11.59
N SER A 18 29.26 18.63 -11.40
CA SER A 18 29.16 17.35 -10.68
C SER A 18 29.03 16.25 -11.71
N MET A 19 30.15 15.58 -11.88
CA MET A 19 30.42 14.53 -12.85
C MET A 19 29.54 13.29 -12.59
N VAL A 20 29.19 12.64 -13.69
CA VAL A 20 28.64 11.30 -13.87
C VAL A 20 28.88 10.29 -12.74
N SER A 21 27.84 9.52 -12.42
CA SER A 21 27.99 8.13 -12.00
C SER A 21 26.85 7.30 -12.60
N THR A 22 27.14 6.75 -13.77
CA THR A 22 26.36 5.68 -14.39
C THR A 22 26.74 4.38 -13.70
N THR A 23 25.82 3.80 -12.94
CA THR A 23 25.90 2.38 -12.58
C THR A 23 24.60 1.72 -13.00
N ALA A 24 24.71 0.97 -14.10
CA ALA A 24 23.69 0.06 -14.57
C ALA A 24 23.42 -0.98 -13.49
N ALA A 25 22.24 -0.91 -12.86
CA ALA A 25 21.70 -2.03 -12.11
C ALA A 25 21.27 -3.08 -13.13
N GLN A 26 22.18 -4.01 -13.39
CA GLN A 26 21.91 -5.23 -14.14
C GLN A 26 20.89 -6.04 -13.34
N ALA A 27 19.66 -6.11 -13.85
CA ALA A 27 18.65 -7.03 -13.36
C ALA A 27 19.17 -8.45 -13.59
N LEU A 28 19.66 -9.07 -12.52
CA LEU A 28 19.93 -10.51 -12.51
C LEU A 28 18.62 -11.25 -12.82
N PRO A 29 18.66 -12.26 -13.70
CA PRO A 29 17.51 -13.14 -13.89
C PRO A 29 17.21 -13.83 -12.55
N VAL A 30 16.08 -13.47 -11.97
CA VAL A 30 15.52 -14.16 -10.80
C VAL A 30 15.40 -15.66 -11.13
N PRO A 31 15.92 -16.55 -10.28
CA PRO A 31 15.73 -17.98 -10.47
C PRO A 31 14.23 -18.27 -10.49
N ARG A 32 13.81 -19.03 -11.50
CA ARG A 32 12.47 -19.60 -11.62
C ARG A 32 12.28 -20.62 -10.51
N THR A 33 11.98 -20.15 -9.31
CA THR A 33 11.53 -21.04 -8.25
C THR A 33 10.06 -21.32 -8.52
N VAL A 34 9.80 -22.44 -9.19
CA VAL A 34 8.50 -23.10 -9.21
C VAL A 34 8.28 -23.67 -7.80
N GLY A 35 8.05 -22.79 -6.85
CA GLY A 35 7.46 -23.13 -5.58
C GLY A 35 5.97 -22.96 -5.75
N SER A 36 5.24 -24.06 -5.90
CA SER A 36 3.81 -24.09 -5.64
C SER A 36 3.59 -23.73 -4.17
N ALA A 37 3.69 -22.44 -3.84
CA ALA A 37 2.83 -21.91 -2.81
C ALA A 37 1.43 -22.01 -3.42
N VAL A 38 0.78 -23.15 -3.19
CA VAL A 38 -0.67 -23.15 -3.15
C VAL A 38 -0.98 -22.12 -2.09
N SER A 39 -1.28 -20.90 -2.54
CA SER A 39 -2.14 -20.02 -1.78
C SER A 39 -3.40 -20.83 -1.59
N VAL A 40 -3.42 -21.62 -0.51
CA VAL A 40 -4.63 -21.85 0.24
C VAL A 40 -4.99 -20.49 0.82
N SER A 41 -5.44 -19.59 -0.07
CA SER A 41 -6.58 -18.75 0.22
C SER A 41 -7.57 -19.71 0.86
N PRO A 42 -8.02 -19.49 2.10
CA PRO A 42 -9.17 -20.22 2.61
C PRO A 42 -10.35 -19.82 1.74
N SER A 43 -10.45 -20.47 0.59
CA SER A 43 -11.66 -20.61 -0.19
C SER A 43 -12.53 -21.56 0.62
N ALA A 44 -13.00 -21.06 1.77
CA ALA A 44 -14.33 -21.39 2.22
C ALA A 44 -15.23 -20.87 1.10
N SER A 45 -15.45 -21.72 0.11
CA SER A 45 -16.36 -21.46 -1.01
C SER A 45 -17.78 -21.51 -0.46
N ALA A 46 -18.13 -20.54 0.39
CA ALA A 46 -19.50 -20.09 0.50
C ALA A 46 -19.89 -19.56 -0.88
N PRO A 47 -21.12 -19.82 -1.35
CA PRO A 47 -21.61 -19.19 -2.57
C PRO A 47 -21.39 -17.68 -2.41
N ALA A 48 -20.67 -17.08 -3.37
CA ALA A 48 -20.15 -15.72 -3.31
C ALA A 48 -21.23 -14.63 -3.34
N ASP A 49 -22.49 -14.99 -3.10
CA ASP A 49 -23.63 -14.12 -3.25
C ASP A 49 -23.63 -12.98 -2.22
N ASP A 50 -22.94 -13.13 -1.07
CA ASP A 50 -22.77 -12.03 -0.09
C ASP A 50 -21.47 -12.18 0.73
N ALA A 51 -20.30 -12.04 0.09
CA ALA A 51 -19.02 -12.01 0.78
C ALA A 51 -18.38 -10.61 0.75
N PHE A 52 -17.95 -10.09 1.91
CA PHE A 52 -17.31 -8.78 1.96
C PHE A 52 -16.21 -8.66 3.03
N TRP A 53 -15.30 -7.70 2.82
CA TRP A 53 -14.32 -7.29 3.82
C TRP A 53 -14.85 -6.13 4.65
N THR A 54 -14.75 -6.23 5.97
CA THR A 54 -15.01 -5.08 6.85
C THR A 54 -13.92 -4.01 6.68
N GLY A 55 -14.22 -2.78 7.12
CA GLY A 55 -13.18 -1.78 7.40
C GLY A 55 -12.22 -2.23 8.50
N CYS A 56 -11.13 -1.47 8.71
CA CYS A 56 -10.19 -1.73 9.79
C CYS A 56 -10.89 -1.50 11.13
N GLN A 57 -11.07 -2.57 11.89
CA GLN A 57 -11.72 -2.52 13.19
C GLN A 57 -10.67 -2.51 14.29
N GLN A 58 -10.63 -1.44 15.09
CA GLN A 58 -9.53 -1.21 16.01
C GLN A 58 -9.54 -2.20 17.16
N ASN A 59 -8.37 -2.61 17.65
CA ASN A 59 -8.26 -3.54 18.77
C ASN A 59 -9.04 -3.07 20.01
N SER A 60 -9.16 -1.76 20.20
CA SER A 60 -9.91 -1.13 21.30
C SER A 60 -11.42 -1.21 21.18
N TRP A 61 -11.98 -1.59 20.02
CA TRP A 61 -13.43 -1.71 19.87
C TRP A 61 -13.96 -2.91 20.64
N ALA A 62 -15.05 -2.69 21.39
CA ALA A 62 -15.74 -3.74 22.15
C ALA A 62 -16.39 -4.80 21.24
N VAL A 63 -16.72 -4.40 20.03
CA VAL A 63 -17.55 -5.15 19.09
C VAL A 63 -16.85 -5.19 17.74
N LYS A 64 -16.53 -6.39 17.23
CA LYS A 64 -15.71 -6.61 16.03
C LYS A 64 -16.09 -7.91 15.32
N GLY A 65 -15.58 -8.10 14.10
CA GLY A 65 -15.73 -9.34 13.36
C GLY A 65 -17.08 -9.49 12.67
N CYS A 66 -17.35 -10.69 12.17
CA CYS A 66 -18.51 -10.97 11.30
C CYS A 66 -19.81 -11.26 12.06
N ALA A 67 -19.70 -11.67 13.33
CA ALA A 67 -20.86 -12.04 14.16
C ALA A 67 -21.89 -10.91 14.30
N GLN A 68 -21.43 -9.66 14.28
CA GLN A 68 -22.29 -8.47 14.38
C GLN A 68 -23.19 -8.26 13.15
N TYR A 69 -22.83 -8.87 12.03
CA TYR A 69 -23.60 -8.86 10.79
C TYR A 69 -24.38 -10.18 10.60
N GLY A 70 -24.37 -11.09 11.58
CA GLY A 70 -24.96 -12.43 11.45
C GLY A 70 -24.20 -13.34 10.47
N MET A 71 -22.92 -13.07 10.25
CA MET A 71 -22.07 -13.75 9.26
C MET A 71 -20.92 -14.52 9.90
N VAL A 72 -20.28 -15.38 9.10
CA VAL A 72 -19.14 -16.20 9.51
C VAL A 72 -17.83 -15.56 9.06
N GLU A 73 -16.82 -15.56 9.93
CA GLU A 73 -15.46 -15.12 9.58
C GLU A 73 -14.76 -16.22 8.78
N ALA A 74 -14.47 -15.95 7.51
CA ALA A 74 -13.69 -16.84 6.63
C ALA A 74 -12.21 -16.43 6.55
N GLY A 75 -11.85 -15.25 7.08
CA GLY A 75 -10.47 -14.80 7.17
C GLY A 75 -10.32 -13.45 7.84
N ARG A 76 -9.07 -13.06 8.13
CA ARG A 76 -8.74 -11.72 8.64
C ARG A 76 -7.40 -11.24 8.12
N ARG A 77 -7.22 -9.92 8.05
CA ARG A 77 -5.93 -9.28 7.77
C ARG A 77 -5.64 -8.16 8.76
N ALA A 78 -4.38 -8.04 9.16
CA ALA A 78 -3.94 -6.96 10.04
C ALA A 78 -4.03 -5.60 9.31
N CYS A 79 -4.33 -4.56 10.08
CA CYS A 79 -4.26 -3.17 9.66
C CYS A 79 -3.77 -2.32 10.85
N ALA A 80 -3.53 -1.02 10.64
CA ALA A 80 -2.98 -0.16 11.67
C ALA A 80 -3.88 -0.11 12.92
N GLY A 81 -3.43 -0.76 14.00
CA GLY A 81 -4.13 -0.82 15.27
C GLY A 81 -5.40 -1.71 15.28
N GLY A 82 -5.52 -2.66 14.35
CA GLY A 82 -6.73 -3.47 14.22
C GLY A 82 -6.67 -4.61 13.21
N TYR A 83 -7.86 -5.10 12.85
CA TYR A 83 -8.05 -6.11 11.82
C TYR A 83 -9.24 -5.79 10.92
N GLN A 84 -9.12 -6.17 9.66
CA GLN A 84 -10.25 -6.32 8.73
C GLN A 84 -10.64 -7.79 8.71
N TYR A 85 -11.94 -8.07 8.64
CA TYR A 85 -12.50 -9.41 8.67
C TYR A 85 -13.20 -9.69 7.35
N TYR A 86 -12.99 -10.89 6.81
CA TYR A 86 -13.68 -11.37 5.64
C TYR A 86 -14.90 -12.15 6.09
N CYS A 87 -16.07 -11.61 5.79
CA CYS A 87 -17.35 -12.12 6.23
C CYS A 87 -18.07 -12.78 5.06
N VAL A 88 -18.59 -13.97 5.31
CA VAL A 88 -19.38 -14.75 4.36
C VAL A 88 -20.70 -15.11 4.98
N THR A 89 -21.74 -15.24 4.15
CA THR A 89 -22.99 -15.88 4.57
C THR A 89 -22.71 -17.30 5.05
N PRO A 90 -23.35 -17.74 6.15
CA PRO A 90 -23.21 -19.10 6.69
C PRO A 90 -23.70 -20.18 5.72
#